data_AF-A0A8T5LV44-F1
#
_entry.id   AF-A0A8T5LV44-F1
#
_cell.length_a   1.000
_cell.length_b   1.000
_cell.length_c   1.000
_cell.angle_alpha   90.00
_cell.angle_beta   90.00
_cell.angle_gamma   90.00
#
_symmetry.space_group_name_H-M   'P 1'
#
loop_
_entity.id
_entity.type
_entity.pdbx_description
1 polymer ?
#
loop_
_entity_poly.entity_id
_entity_poly.type
_entity_poly.pdbx_seq_one_letter_code
_entity_poly.pdbx_strand_id
1 'polypeptide(L)'
;MTTLFACLGIGKGTWGHVARLIATEEWDRVVLLSSDFGKENFKPEKECEWILLNNRAGFVIIKDAVKEKLPEGELALSLASGSGKEHMAVLVALRESNRDYKIVTLTGDGVKYY
;
A
#
# COMPACT_ATOMS: atom_id res chain seq x y z
N MET A 1 13.42 10.42 3.79
CA MET A 1 12.59 10.10 2.62
C MET A 1 11.50 9.15 3.08
N THR A 2 10.28 9.64 3.13
CA THR A 2 9.10 8.94 3.63
C THR A 2 8.29 8.45 2.42
N THR A 3 8.14 7.13 2.32
CA THR A 3 7.40 6.47 1.24
C THR A 3 6.03 6.05 1.75
N LEU A 4 4.96 6.49 1.08
CA LEU A 4 3.63 5.90 1.26
C LEU A 4 3.61 4.54 0.58
N PHE A 5 3.42 3.48 1.36
CA PHE A 5 3.20 2.14 0.84
C PHE A 5 1.75 1.74 1.13
N ALA A 6 0.91 1.67 0.11
CA ALA A 6 -0.52 1.47 0.28
C ALA A 6 -1.04 0.24 -0.47
N CYS A 7 -1.83 -0.59 0.20
CA CYS A 7 -2.61 -1.63 -0.45
C CYS A 7 -3.80 -1.00 -1.18
N LEU A 8 -4.07 -1.46 -2.41
CA LEU A 8 -5.20 -1.03 -3.22
C LEU A 8 -5.90 -2.25 -3.81
N GLY A 9 -6.98 -2.68 -3.18
CA GLY A 9 -7.80 -3.81 -3.63
C GLY A 9 -8.81 -3.42 -4.72
N ILE A 10 -9.71 -4.34 -5.06
CA ILE A 10 -10.77 -4.11 -6.07
C ILE A 10 -11.97 -3.29 -5.54
N GLY A 11 -12.08 -3.12 -4.23
CA GLY A 11 -13.19 -2.41 -3.59
C GLY A 11 -13.08 -0.91 -3.79
N LYS A 12 -13.81 -0.36 -4.77
CA LYS A 12 -13.77 1.09 -5.09
C LYS A 12 -14.19 2.00 -3.92
N GLY A 13 -14.97 1.51 -2.96
CA GLY A 13 -15.36 2.27 -1.76
C GLY A 13 -14.18 2.72 -0.89
N THR A 14 -13.06 1.98 -0.91
CA THR A 14 -11.85 2.34 -0.14
C THR A 14 -10.83 3.11 -0.98
N TRP A 15 -11.05 3.27 -2.29
CA TRP A 15 -10.13 4.00 -3.18
C TRP A 15 -10.09 5.48 -2.85
N GLY A 16 -11.22 6.06 -2.42
CA GLY A 16 -11.27 7.45 -1.98
C GLY A 16 -10.33 7.71 -0.80
N HIS A 17 -10.17 6.75 0.11
CA HIS A 17 -9.25 6.87 1.24
C HIS A 17 -7.80 6.91 0.78
N VAL A 18 -7.42 5.97 -0.11
CA VAL A 18 -6.05 5.91 -0.65
C VAL A 18 -5.76 7.15 -1.50
N ALA A 19 -6.67 7.56 -2.38
CA ALA A 19 -6.53 8.77 -3.19
C ALA A 19 -6.34 10.02 -2.33
N ARG A 20 -7.13 10.15 -1.26
CA ARG A 20 -7.01 11.28 -0.34
C ARG A 20 -5.69 11.27 0.42
N LEU A 21 -5.18 10.11 0.84
CA LEU A 21 -3.87 10.00 1.48
C LEU A 21 -2.74 10.43 0.52
N ILE A 22 -2.81 10.00 -0.74
CA ILE A 22 -1.86 10.42 -1.78
C ILE A 22 -1.88 11.94 -1.98
N ALA A 23 -3.07 12.54 -2.01
CA ALA A 23 -3.23 13.97 -2.30
C ALA A 23 -2.92 14.88 -1.10
N THR A 24 -3.17 14.45 0.14
CA THR A 24 -3.16 15.33 1.33
C THR A 24 -1.75 15.59 1.87
N GLU A 25 -0.86 14.61 1.77
CA GLU A 25 0.50 14.72 2.32
C GLU A 25 1.53 14.86 1.18
N GLU A 26 2.71 15.36 1.52
CA GLU A 26 3.86 15.39 0.63
C GLU A 26 4.71 14.13 0.86
N TRP A 27 4.63 13.21 -0.10
CA TRP A 27 5.38 11.96 -0.09
C TRP A 27 6.60 12.09 -1.01
N ASP A 28 7.75 11.60 -0.56
CA ASP A 28 8.91 11.47 -1.46
C ASP A 28 8.63 10.45 -2.57
N ARG A 29 7.90 9.38 -2.22
CA ARG A 29 7.46 8.31 -3.12
C ARG A 29 6.11 7.75 -2.71
N VAL A 30 5.33 7.32 -3.69
CA VAL A 30 4.08 6.58 -3.49
C VAL A 30 4.18 5.24 -4.18
N VAL A 31 4.03 4.16 -3.42
CA VAL A 31 4.08 2.79 -3.92
C VAL A 31 2.74 2.11 -3.63
N LEU A 32 2.07 1.67 -4.70
CA LEU A 32 0.78 1.01 -4.63
C LEU A 32 0.91 -0.49 -4.87
N LEU A 33 0.46 -1.27 -3.90
CA LEU A 33 0.35 -2.72 -4.00
C LEU A 33 -1.04 -3.07 -4.53
N SER A 34 -1.13 -3.55 -5.76
CA SER A 34 -2.42 -3.79 -6.41
C SER A 34 -2.36 -4.87 -7.50
N SER A 35 -3.48 -5.11 -8.18
CA SER A 35 -3.55 -5.95 -9.38
C SER A 35 -3.54 -5.08 -10.64
N ASP A 36 -3.42 -5.71 -11.82
CA ASP A 36 -3.55 -5.01 -13.12
C ASP A 36 -4.85 -4.21 -13.21
N PHE A 37 -5.96 -4.78 -12.72
CA PHE A 37 -7.24 -4.08 -12.64
C PHE A 37 -7.14 -2.77 -11.87
N GLY A 38 -6.45 -2.76 -10.72
CA GLY A 38 -6.25 -1.55 -9.93
C GLY A 38 -5.43 -0.51 -10.67
N LYS A 39 -4.31 -0.92 -11.29
CA LYS A 39 -3.45 -0.02 -12.09
C LYS A 39 -4.17 0.61 -13.29
N GLU A 40 -5.03 -0.15 -13.96
CA GLU A 40 -5.79 0.34 -15.11
C GLU A 40 -6.88 1.34 -14.71
N ASN A 41 -7.54 1.10 -13.57
CA ASN A 41 -8.78 1.78 -13.21
C ASN A 41 -8.63 2.86 -12.13
N PHE A 42 -7.61 2.80 -11.28
CA PHE A 42 -7.34 3.82 -10.27
C PHE A 42 -6.49 4.93 -10.88
N LYS A 43 -6.99 6.17 -10.83
CA LYS A 43 -6.35 7.36 -11.39
C LYS A 43 -5.92 8.29 -10.25
N PRO A 44 -4.74 8.07 -9.64
CA PRO A 44 -4.24 8.96 -8.60
C PRO A 44 -3.84 10.32 -9.19
N GLU A 45 -3.94 11.38 -8.37
CA GLU A 45 -3.56 12.74 -8.76
C GLU A 45 -2.04 12.94 -8.83
N LYS A 46 -1.28 12.15 -8.06
CA LYS A 46 0.20 12.13 -8.07
C LYS A 46 0.72 10.85 -8.71
N GLU A 47 1.93 10.90 -9.25
CA GLU A 47 2.62 9.73 -9.81
C GLU A 47 2.82 8.65 -8.76
N CYS A 48 2.61 7.39 -9.14
CA CYS A 48 2.69 6.25 -8.25
C CYS A 48 3.49 5.13 -8.92
N GLU A 49 4.37 4.51 -8.15
CA GLU A 49 5.00 3.23 -8.47
C GLU A 49 4.03 2.08 -8.14
N TRP A 50 4.12 0.98 -8.90
CA TRP A 50 3.17 -0.12 -8.78
C TRP A 50 3.88 -1.45 -8.53
N ILE A 51 3.49 -2.12 -7.44
CA ILE A 51 3.80 -3.53 -7.20
C ILE A 51 2.56 -4.33 -7.59
N LEU A 52 2.63 -4.96 -8.76
CA LEU A 52 1.55 -5.76 -9.29
C LEU A 52 1.56 -7.17 -8.69
N LEU A 53 0.42 -7.57 -8.15
CA LEU A 53 0.16 -8.86 -7.54
C LEU A 53 -0.94 -9.61 -8.29
N ASN A 54 -0.74 -10.92 -8.40
CA ASN A 54 -1.83 -11.84 -8.68
C ASN A 54 -2.57 -12.16 -7.37
N ASN A 55 -3.71 -11.50 -7.12
CA ASN A 55 -4.50 -11.71 -5.91
C ASN A 55 -5.08 -13.13 -5.77
N ARG A 56 -5.08 -13.94 -6.84
CA ARG A 56 -5.46 -15.37 -6.81
C ARG A 56 -4.31 -16.27 -6.38
N ALA A 57 -3.08 -15.78 -6.37
CA ALA A 57 -1.93 -16.56 -5.95
C ALA A 57 -2.01 -16.94 -4.46
N GLY A 58 -1.27 -17.98 -4.11
CA GLY A 58 -1.11 -18.41 -2.73
C GLY A 58 -0.40 -17.36 -1.88
N PHE A 59 -0.63 -17.42 -0.56
CA PHE A 59 -0.07 -16.48 0.40
C PHE A 59 1.47 -16.33 0.27
N VAL A 60 2.20 -17.44 0.18
CA VAL A 60 3.68 -17.44 0.10
C VAL A 60 4.17 -16.64 -1.12
N ILE A 61 3.55 -16.87 -2.28
CA ILE A 61 3.88 -16.17 -3.53
C ILE A 61 3.66 -14.66 -3.38
N ILE A 62 2.53 -14.25 -2.79
CA ILE A 62 2.23 -12.83 -2.57
C ILE A 62 3.24 -12.22 -1.60
N LYS A 63 3.51 -12.90 -0.48
CA LYS A 63 4.45 -12.44 0.54
C LYS A 63 5.86 -12.26 -0.01
N ASP A 64 6.37 -13.23 -0.78
CA ASP A 64 7.70 -13.15 -1.37
C ASP A 64 7.79 -12.04 -2.42
N ALA A 65 6.76 -11.89 -3.26
CA ALA A 65 6.69 -10.80 -4.25
C ALA A 65 6.64 -9.41 -3.59
N VAL A 66 5.94 -9.26 -2.46
CA VAL A 66 5.98 -8.02 -1.67
C VAL A 66 7.38 -7.81 -1.10
N LYS A 67 7.98 -8.85 -0.50
CA LYS A 67 9.28 -8.77 0.17
C LYS A 67 10.40 -8.34 -0.77
N GLU A 68 10.43 -8.90 -1.98
CA GLU A 68 11.43 -8.57 -3.00
C GLU A 68 11.35 -7.09 -3.45
N LYS A 69 10.15 -6.51 -3.40
CA LYS A 69 9.88 -5.16 -3.90
C LYS A 69 9.57 -4.16 -2.78
N LEU A 70 9.92 -4.50 -1.53
CA LEU A 70 9.69 -3.62 -0.40
C LEU A 70 10.44 -2.30 -0.62
N PRO A 71 9.78 -1.13 -0.54
CA PRO A 71 10.46 0.14 -0.70
C PRO A 71 11.45 0.35 0.44
N GLU A 72 12.60 0.96 0.14
CA GLU A 72 13.62 1.35 1.13
C GLU A 72 13.24 2.67 1.85
N GLY A 73 13.94 3.00 2.94
CA GLY A 73 13.70 4.23 3.72
C GLY A 73 12.56 4.14 4.75
N GLU A 74 12.05 5.29 5.19
CA GLU A 74 10.93 5.37 6.15
C GLU A 74 9.61 5.02 5.45
N LEU A 75 8.81 4.15 6.06
CA LEU A 75 7.57 3.63 5.48
C LEU A 75 6.35 4.12 6.26
N ALA A 76 5.44 4.77 5.55
CA ALA A 76 4.07 5.01 5.99
C ALA A 76 3.16 3.96 5.32
N LEU A 77 2.70 2.97 6.08
CA LEU A 77 1.93 1.84 5.58
C LEU A 77 0.42 2.12 5.68
N SER A 78 -0.29 2.06 4.56
CA SER A 78 -1.75 2.09 4.57
C SER A 78 -2.36 0.75 4.16
N LEU A 79 -3.18 0.20 5.05
CA LEU A 79 -3.98 -1.01 4.82
C LEU A 79 -5.48 -0.68 4.67
N ALA A 80 -5.81 0.59 4.44
CA ALA A 80 -7.20 1.07 4.30
C ALA A 80 -7.94 0.44 3.10
N SER A 81 -7.21 -0.13 2.15
CA SER A 81 -7.71 -0.92 1.03
C SER A 81 -6.91 -2.21 0.89
N GLY A 82 -7.37 -3.12 0.03
CA GLY A 82 -6.82 -4.47 -0.11
C GLY A 82 -7.64 -5.52 0.63
N SER A 83 -7.10 -6.73 0.69
CA SER A 83 -7.71 -7.91 1.32
C SER A 83 -6.87 -8.39 2.50
N GLY A 84 -7.49 -9.13 3.43
CA GLY A 84 -6.78 -9.69 4.58
C GLY A 84 -5.57 -10.56 4.20
N LYS A 85 -5.62 -11.26 3.05
CA LYS A 85 -4.47 -12.02 2.54
C LYS A 85 -3.30 -11.13 2.13
N GLU A 86 -3.58 -10.03 1.44
CA GLU A 86 -2.56 -9.05 1.04
C GLU A 86 -1.99 -8.33 2.27
N HIS A 87 -2.84 -7.93 3.21
CA HIS A 87 -2.43 -7.30 4.46
C HIS A 87 -1.49 -8.21 5.26
N MET A 88 -1.86 -9.47 5.45
CA MET A 88 -0.99 -10.44 6.13
C MET A 88 0.35 -10.61 5.39
N ALA A 89 0.32 -10.69 4.07
CA ALA A 89 1.54 -10.86 3.28
C ALA A 89 2.49 -9.66 3.43
N VAL A 90 1.95 -8.43 3.44
CA VAL A 90 2.73 -7.21 3.68
C VAL A 90 3.32 -7.19 5.08
N LEU A 91 2.50 -7.45 6.11
CA LEU A 91 2.96 -7.42 7.50
C LEU A 91 4.05 -8.47 7.77
N VAL A 92 3.91 -9.68 7.22
CA VAL A 92 4.94 -10.72 7.34
C VAL A 92 6.19 -10.35 6.55
N ALA A 93 6.07 -9.80 5.33
CA ALA A 93 7.22 -9.35 4.55
C ALA A 93 8.02 -8.26 5.29
N LEU A 94 7.32 -7.27 5.87
CA LEU A 94 7.96 -6.21 6.68
C LEU A 94 8.67 -6.79 7.89
N ARG A 95 8.01 -7.71 8.62
CA ARG A 95 8.58 -8.39 9.78
C ARG A 95 9.82 -9.21 9.43
N GLU A 96 9.75 -10.03 8.39
CA GLU A 96 10.89 -10.88 7.97
C GLU A 96 12.07 -10.05 7.45
N SER A 97 11.80 -8.86 6.91
CA SER A 97 12.84 -7.92 6.46
C SER A 97 13.32 -6.97 7.56
N ASN A 98 12.82 -7.12 8.80
CA ASN A 98 13.11 -6.26 9.95
C ASN A 98 12.95 -4.76 9.61
N ARG A 99 11.86 -4.42 8.92
CA ARG A 99 11.55 -3.06 8.45
C ARG A 99 10.58 -2.39 9.43
N ASP A 100 10.98 -1.23 9.94
CA ASP A 100 10.08 -0.35 10.69
C ASP A 100 9.10 0.37 9.76
N TYR A 101 7.90 0.63 10.27
CA TYR A 101 6.85 1.36 9.56
C TYR A 101 5.92 2.06 10.57
N LYS A 102 5.22 3.09 10.10
CA LYS A 102 4.07 3.69 10.80
C LYS A 102 2.81 3.37 10.02
N ILE A 103 1.74 2.98 10.69
CA ILE A 103 0.44 2.84 10.04
C ILE A 103 -0.13 4.24 9.79
N VAL A 104 -0.52 4.51 8.54
CA VAL A 104 -1.17 5.76 8.16
C VAL A 104 -2.59 5.52 7.65
N THR A 105 -3.53 6.31 8.15
CA THR A 105 -4.92 6.26 7.71
C THR A 105 -5.60 7.63 7.76
N LEU A 106 -6.66 7.77 6.98
CA LEU A 106 -7.53 8.94 7.00
C LEU A 106 -8.61 8.73 8.07
N THR A 107 -8.78 9.72 8.95
CA THR A 107 -9.84 9.80 9.95
C THR A 107 -10.69 11.05 9.72
N GLY A 108 -11.73 11.25 10.54
CA GLY A 108 -12.52 12.49 10.52
C GLY A 108 -11.69 13.75 10.83
N ASP A 109 -10.56 13.59 11.53
CA ASP A 109 -9.66 14.68 11.91
C ASP A 109 -8.47 14.84 10.94
N GLY A 110 -8.53 14.20 9.77
CA GLY A 110 -7.46 14.20 8.77
C GLY A 110 -6.55 12.98 8.84
N VAL A 111 -5.29 13.14 8.41
CA VAL A 111 -4.32 12.04 8.33
C VAL A 111 -3.71 11.78 9.72
N LYS A 112 -3.67 10.51 10.15
CA LYS A 112 -3.07 10.09 11.42
C LYS A 112 -2.08 8.95 11.21
N TYR A 113 -1.04 8.97 12.04
CA TYR A 113 0.05 7.99 12.06
C TYR A 113 0.04 7.25 13.40
N TYR A 114 0.26 5.93 13.36
CA TYR A 114 0.29 5.03 14.51
C TYR A 114 1.49 4.09 14.46
#